data_AF-A0A392PSV3-F1
#
_entry.id   AF-A0A392PSV3-F1
#
_cell.length_a   1.000
_cell.length_b   1.000
_cell.length_c   1.000
_cell.angle_alpha   90.00
_cell.angle_beta   90.00
_cell.angle_gamma   90.00
#
_symmetry.space_group_name_H-M   'P 1'
#
loop_
_entity.id
_entity.type
_entity.pdbx_description
1 polymer ?
#
loop_
_entity_poly.entity_id
_entity_poly.type
_entity_poly.pdbx_seq_one_letter_code
_entity_poly.pdbx_strand_id
1 'polypeptide(L)'
;MYRLQPLLHDDDDDAPSKGWLIMLGGSESVPLRLLNPFTCSPVSNTHQAAQRVLNFMNFKVVKLFEAFNLSGKCNVGNVLKLVLFPSTFPVEGRLVCALFKDGNNLWLRKIGDVKWTNIKWSDYQSGYPRFHDIIIHKGQLYVIDNLGTIFWMNPLSTELVQFTQPLCSSYNGKTKKMVEFDGRLYVVEMDIKRKGCALHLEADIKVYKVNEESGGWEVVKNLGDVAFVLG
;
A
#
# COMPACT_ATOMS: atom_id res chain seq x y z
N MET A 1 -3.54 -14.32 1.22
CA MET A 1 -4.39 -14.86 2.31
C MET A 1 -5.78 -15.14 1.77
N TYR A 2 -6.39 -16.22 2.25
CA TYR A 2 -7.71 -16.69 1.84
C TYR A 2 -8.57 -16.95 3.08
N ARG A 3 -9.88 -16.73 2.95
CA ARG A 3 -10.90 -17.17 3.89
C ARG A 3 -11.51 -18.46 3.38
N LEU A 4 -11.54 -19.49 4.23
CA LEU A 4 -12.26 -20.73 4.00
C LEU A 4 -13.58 -20.68 4.76
N GLN A 5 -14.69 -20.90 4.06
CA GLN A 5 -16.01 -20.97 4.66
C GLN A 5 -16.62 -22.35 4.35
N PRO A 6 -17.04 -23.14 5.36
CA PRO A 6 -17.66 -24.45 5.12
C PRO A 6 -18.89 -24.35 4.21
N LEU A 7 -19.09 -25.33 3.32
CA LEU A 7 -20.22 -25.36 2.40
C LEU A 7 -21.51 -25.96 2.99
N LEU A 8 -21.40 -26.73 4.07
CA LEU A 8 -22.53 -27.37 4.75
C LEU A 8 -22.71 -26.78 6.15
N HIS A 9 -23.92 -26.31 6.43
CA HIS A 9 -24.44 -26.11 7.78
C HIS A 9 -25.02 -27.47 8.18
N ASP A 10 -24.52 -28.09 9.25
CA ASP A 10 -25.40 -28.99 10.01
C ASP A 10 -26.39 -28.07 10.73
N ASP A 11 -27.68 -28.34 10.58
CA ASP A 11 -28.84 -27.53 10.98
C ASP A 11 -29.02 -27.34 12.52
N ASP A 12 -27.94 -27.31 13.31
CA ASP A 12 -28.03 -27.04 14.75
C ASP A 12 -27.33 -25.72 15.13
N ASP A 13 -28.19 -24.79 15.58
CA ASP A 13 -27.99 -23.65 16.49
C ASP A 13 -26.94 -22.57 16.16
N ASP A 14 -27.46 -21.40 15.73
CA ASP A 14 -27.11 -20.01 16.12
C ASP A 14 -25.62 -19.56 16.21
N ALA A 15 -24.66 -20.37 15.76
CA ALA A 15 -23.26 -19.99 15.74
C ALA A 15 -22.90 -19.38 14.38
N PRO A 16 -22.38 -18.14 14.33
CA PRO A 16 -21.91 -17.57 13.07
C PRO A 16 -20.84 -18.50 12.49
N SER A 17 -21.03 -18.93 11.22
CA SER A 17 -20.14 -19.89 10.56
C SER A 17 -18.68 -19.41 10.68
N LYS A 18 -17.90 -20.01 11.59
CA LYS A 18 -16.52 -19.60 11.87
C LYS A 18 -15.66 -19.98 10.67
N GLY A 19 -15.40 -19.01 9.79
CA GLY A 19 -14.46 -19.19 8.69
C GLY A 19 -13.01 -19.20 9.18
N TRP A 20 -12.14 -19.92 8.47
CA TRP A 20 -10.71 -19.95 8.76
C TRP A 20 -9.93 -19.02 7.83
N LEU A 21 -8.93 -18.33 8.37
CA LEU A 21 -7.95 -17.59 7.59
C LEU A 21 -6.73 -18.46 7.34
N ILE A 22 -6.38 -18.62 6.06
CA ILE A 22 -5.17 -19.32 5.66
C ILE A 22 -4.29 -18.41 4.81
N MET A 23 -2.99 -18.62 4.89
CA MET A 23 -2.05 -18.00 3.98
C MET A 23 -1.31 -19.09 3.22
N LEU A 24 -1.22 -18.92 1.91
CA LEU A 24 -0.48 -19.83 1.04
C LEU A 24 0.70 -19.05 0.47
N GLY A 25 1.87 -19.66 0.45
CA GLY A 25 3.06 -19.13 -0.20
C GLY A 25 3.74 -20.21 -1.03
N GLY A 26 4.54 -19.78 -2.00
CA GLY A 26 5.40 -20.66 -2.80
C GLY A 26 6.87 -20.33 -2.57
N SER A 27 7.74 -21.29 -2.84
CA SER A 27 9.18 -21.10 -3.02
C SER A 27 9.64 -21.87 -4.25
N GLU A 28 10.87 -21.61 -4.70
CA GLU A 28 11.50 -22.35 -5.80
C GLU A 28 11.44 -23.88 -5.60
N SER A 29 11.62 -24.35 -4.36
CA SER A 29 11.58 -25.79 -4.04
C SER A 29 10.21 -26.38 -3.70
N VAL A 30 9.20 -25.55 -3.38
CA VAL A 30 7.88 -26.00 -2.92
C VAL A 30 6.83 -25.03 -3.49
N PRO A 31 6.06 -25.43 -4.53
CA PRO A 31 5.19 -24.52 -5.25
C PRO A 31 4.04 -23.99 -4.40
N LEU A 32 3.61 -24.74 -3.36
CA LEU A 32 2.56 -24.30 -2.45
C LEU A 32 2.78 -24.86 -1.04
N ARG A 33 2.83 -23.98 -0.04
CA ARG A 33 2.90 -24.33 1.39
C ARG A 33 1.94 -23.47 2.20
N LEU A 34 1.41 -24.06 3.27
CA LEU A 34 0.62 -23.33 4.25
C LEU A 34 1.54 -22.49 5.14
N LEU A 35 1.21 -21.21 5.28
CA LEU A 35 1.91 -20.24 6.10
C LEU A 35 1.03 -19.82 7.26
N ASN A 36 1.65 -19.56 8.41
CA ASN A 36 0.99 -18.85 9.50
C ASN A 36 0.68 -17.41 9.00
N PRO A 37 -0.59 -16.96 9.04
CA PRO A 37 -0.96 -15.68 8.45
C PRO A 37 -0.39 -14.44 9.15
N PHE A 38 0.09 -14.58 10.39
CA PHE A 38 0.65 -13.48 11.20
C PHE A 38 2.18 -13.44 11.14
N THR A 39 2.83 -14.59 11.02
CA THR A 39 4.31 -14.67 11.01
C THR A 39 4.88 -14.91 9.62
N CYS A 40 4.04 -15.16 8.61
CA CYS A 40 4.42 -15.57 7.25
C CYS A 40 5.38 -16.78 7.20
N SER A 41 5.50 -17.52 8.30
CA SER A 41 6.40 -18.65 8.43
C SER A 41 5.68 -19.94 8.05
N PRO A 42 6.37 -20.93 7.44
CA PRO A 42 5.78 -22.23 7.15
C PRO A 42 5.23 -22.86 8.43
N VAL A 43 4.00 -23.35 8.38
CA VAL A 43 3.45 -24.15 9.48
C VAL A 43 4.22 -25.46 9.49
N SER A 44 5.00 -25.73 10.55
CA SER A 44 5.77 -26.97 10.65
C SER A 44 4.83 -28.16 10.88
N ASN A 45 5.00 -29.22 10.10
CA ASN A 45 4.40 -30.52 10.38
C ASN A 45 5.17 -31.23 11.50
N THR A 46 5.16 -30.67 12.70
CA THR A 46 5.78 -31.30 13.86
C THR A 46 4.79 -32.22 14.56
N HIS A 47 5.01 -33.51 14.31
CA HIS A 47 4.58 -34.71 15.06
C HIS A 47 3.13 -35.22 14.97
N GLN A 48 3.03 -36.44 14.39
CA GLN A 48 2.13 -37.56 14.73
C GLN A 48 0.60 -37.41 14.73
N ALA A 49 0.03 -36.21 14.52
CA ALA A 49 -1.37 -36.13 14.15
C ALA A 49 -1.53 -36.61 12.70
N ALA A 50 -2.36 -37.63 12.48
CA ALA A 50 -2.75 -38.14 11.16
C ALA A 50 -2.78 -37.01 10.13
N GLN A 51 -2.19 -37.22 8.94
CA GLN A 51 -2.23 -36.27 7.82
C GLN A 51 -3.69 -35.87 7.55
N ARG A 52 -4.16 -34.80 8.20
CA ARG A 52 -5.50 -34.27 8.00
C ARG A 52 -5.43 -33.55 6.67
N VAL A 53 -5.92 -34.21 5.63
CA VAL A 53 -6.01 -33.64 4.29
C VAL A 53 -7.04 -32.51 4.34
N LEU A 54 -6.59 -31.28 4.16
CA LEU A 54 -7.49 -30.14 3.97
C LEU A 54 -8.02 -30.18 2.54
N ASN A 55 -9.26 -30.62 2.36
CA ASN A 55 -9.92 -30.64 1.06
C ASN A 55 -10.64 -29.32 0.79
N PHE A 56 -10.10 -28.50 -0.11
CA PHE A 56 -10.68 -27.22 -0.51
C PHE A 56 -12.05 -27.33 -1.19
N MET A 57 -12.42 -28.50 -1.72
CA MET A 57 -13.74 -28.71 -2.34
C MET A 57 -14.90 -28.62 -1.35
N ASN A 58 -14.62 -28.77 -0.05
CA ASN A 58 -15.62 -28.66 1.02
C ASN A 58 -15.82 -27.22 1.49
N PHE A 59 -15.06 -26.26 0.95
CA PHE A 59 -15.06 -24.87 1.37
C PHE A 59 -15.31 -23.92 0.21
N LYS A 60 -16.08 -22.88 0.46
CA LYS A 60 -16.02 -21.66 -0.32
C LYS A 60 -14.72 -20.95 0.02
N VAL A 61 -13.81 -20.87 -0.94
CA VAL A 61 -12.52 -20.18 -0.81
C VAL A 61 -12.64 -18.76 -1.34
N VAL A 62 -12.41 -17.76 -0.49
CA VAL A 62 -12.44 -16.35 -0.87
C VAL A 62 -11.05 -15.76 -0.70
N LYS A 63 -10.46 -15.21 -1.76
CA LYS A 63 -9.18 -14.50 -1.68
C LYS A 63 -9.40 -13.14 -1.01
N LEU A 64 -8.66 -12.88 0.06
CA LEU A 64 -8.77 -11.62 0.79
C LEU A 64 -7.70 -10.62 0.37
N PHE A 65 -6.44 -11.06 0.28
CA PHE A 65 -5.33 -10.21 -0.15
C PHE A 65 -4.17 -11.02 -0.70
N GLU A 66 -3.31 -10.36 -1.49
CA GLU A 66 -1.99 -10.84 -1.87
C GLU A 66 -0.92 -10.18 -1.02
N ALA A 67 0.10 -10.92 -0.63
CA ALA A 67 1.27 -10.39 0.05
C ALA A 67 2.52 -10.82 -0.72
N PHE A 68 3.49 -9.92 -0.80
CA PHE A 68 4.72 -10.14 -1.55
C PHE A 68 5.91 -9.99 -0.61
N ASN A 69 6.81 -10.97 -0.65
CA ASN A 69 8.08 -10.84 0.03
C ASN A 69 9.06 -10.09 -0.87
N LEU A 70 9.62 -9.01 -0.34
CA LEU A 70 10.72 -8.32 -0.99
C LEU A 70 12.02 -9.08 -0.70
N SER A 71 12.50 -9.85 -1.68
CA SER A 71 13.84 -10.44 -1.65
C SER A 71 14.85 -9.48 -2.31
N GLY A 72 16.04 -9.34 -1.72
CA GLY A 72 17.17 -8.53 -2.23
C GLY A 72 17.71 -7.52 -1.21
N LYS A 73 18.70 -6.69 -1.61
CA LYS A 73 19.32 -5.60 -0.82
C LYS A 73 18.35 -4.44 -0.46
N CYS A 74 17.05 -4.68 -0.42
CA CYS A 74 16.13 -3.73 0.20
C CYS A 74 16.23 -3.93 1.72
N ASN A 75 16.94 -3.03 2.41
CA ASN A 75 16.77 -2.91 3.85
C ASN A 75 15.30 -2.55 4.09
N VAL A 76 14.48 -3.51 4.51
CA VAL A 76 13.03 -3.35 4.72
C VAL A 76 12.73 -2.17 5.64
N GLY A 77 13.62 -1.85 6.58
CA GLY A 77 13.53 -0.67 7.44
C GLY A 77 13.63 0.70 6.73
N ASN A 78 13.96 0.72 5.43
CA ASN A 78 14.05 1.93 4.63
C ASN A 78 12.87 2.11 3.65
N VAL A 79 11.91 1.18 3.57
CA VAL A 79 10.71 1.36 2.75
C VAL A 79 9.63 2.06 3.58
N LEU A 80 9.18 3.23 3.13
CA LEU A 80 8.08 3.97 3.76
C LEU A 80 6.72 3.46 3.31
N LYS A 81 6.58 3.20 2.00
CA LYS A 81 5.33 2.71 1.42
C LYS A 81 5.61 1.92 0.15
N LEU A 82 4.80 0.91 -0.12
CA LEU A 82 4.86 0.11 -1.33
C LEU A 82 3.46 -0.03 -1.92
N VAL A 83 3.37 0.11 -3.23
CA VAL A 83 2.13 -0.08 -3.98
C VAL A 83 2.38 -1.00 -5.17
N LEU A 84 1.40 -1.85 -5.45
CA LEU A 84 1.40 -2.75 -6.59
C LEU A 84 0.48 -2.19 -7.65
N PHE A 85 0.95 -2.12 -8.88
CA PHE A 85 0.09 -1.76 -10.00
C PHE A 85 -0.98 -2.82 -10.19
N PRO A 86 -2.26 -2.42 -10.32
CA PRO A 86 -3.32 -3.35 -10.64
C PRO A 86 -3.07 -3.93 -12.04
N SER A 87 -3.24 -5.24 -12.17
CA SER A 87 -3.06 -5.94 -13.43
C SER A 87 -4.02 -7.12 -13.51
N THR A 88 -4.64 -7.30 -14.67
CA THR A 88 -5.47 -8.46 -15.03
C THR A 88 -4.63 -9.69 -15.40
N PHE A 89 -3.31 -9.52 -15.56
CA PHE A 89 -2.37 -10.53 -16.03
C PHE A 89 -1.65 -11.23 -14.85
N PRO A 90 -0.84 -12.29 -15.13
CA PRO A 90 -0.11 -13.03 -14.11
C PRO A 90 0.68 -12.12 -13.16
N VAL A 91 1.03 -12.66 -12.00
CA VAL A 91 1.80 -11.94 -10.97
C VAL A 91 3.17 -11.49 -11.50
N GLU A 92 3.80 -12.30 -12.35
CA GLU A 92 5.05 -11.95 -13.02
C GLU A 92 4.86 -10.78 -14.00
N GLY A 93 5.82 -9.85 -13.99
CA GLY A 93 5.78 -8.65 -14.82
C GLY A 93 4.96 -7.50 -14.24
N ARG A 94 4.20 -7.69 -13.14
CA ARG A 94 3.52 -6.59 -12.45
C ARG A 94 4.52 -5.58 -11.91
N LEU A 95 4.19 -4.30 -12.01
CA LEU A 95 5.05 -3.23 -11.52
C LEU A 95 4.81 -3.00 -10.02
N VAL A 96 5.89 -2.96 -9.27
CA VAL A 96 5.93 -2.59 -7.86
C VAL A 96 6.59 -1.22 -7.78
N CYS A 97 5.95 -0.31 -7.06
CA CYS A 97 6.53 0.98 -6.73
C CYS A 97 6.76 1.09 -5.23
N ALA A 98 7.93 1.56 -4.84
CA ALA A 98 8.31 1.75 -3.45
C ALA A 98 8.84 3.16 -3.22
N LEU A 99 8.36 3.77 -2.15
CA LEU A 99 8.86 5.03 -1.60
C LEU A 99 9.85 4.70 -0.48
N PHE A 100 11.08 5.17 -0.61
CA PHE A 100 12.15 4.90 0.36
C PHE A 100 12.44 6.10 1.25
N LYS A 101 12.75 5.85 2.51
CA LYS A 101 13.09 6.85 3.53
C LYS A 101 14.35 7.63 3.19
N ASP A 102 15.30 6.99 2.51
CA ASP A 102 16.54 7.64 2.09
C ASP A 102 16.27 8.59 0.91
N GLY A 103 16.24 9.89 1.20
CA GLY A 103 15.96 10.95 0.25
C GLY A 103 14.52 11.03 -0.24
N ASN A 104 13.58 10.25 0.34
CA ASN A 104 12.19 10.18 -0.13
C ASN A 104 12.09 9.83 -1.62
N ASN A 105 12.97 8.91 -2.04
CA ASN A 105 13.14 8.53 -3.44
C ASN A 105 12.12 7.48 -3.88
N LEU A 106 11.69 7.60 -5.13
CA LEU A 106 10.75 6.68 -5.77
C LEU A 106 11.50 5.64 -6.59
N TRP A 107 11.14 4.37 -6.39
CA TRP A 107 11.75 3.25 -7.09
C TRP A 107 10.70 2.32 -7.67
N LEU A 108 11.01 1.75 -8.82
CA LEU A 108 10.19 0.80 -9.54
C LEU A 108 10.91 -0.53 -9.71
N ARG A 109 10.16 -1.62 -9.73
CA ARG A 109 10.65 -2.94 -10.08
C ARG A 109 9.51 -3.78 -10.62
N LYS A 110 9.72 -4.55 -11.69
CA LYS A 110 8.76 -5.57 -12.08
C LYS A 110 8.96 -6.82 -11.23
N ILE A 111 7.86 -7.47 -10.85
CA ILE A 111 7.92 -8.75 -10.16
C ILE A 111 8.59 -9.77 -11.10
N GLY A 112 9.65 -10.41 -10.61
CA GLY A 112 10.52 -11.31 -11.39
C GLY A 112 11.87 -10.67 -11.74
N ASP A 113 11.95 -9.35 -11.86
CA ASP A 113 13.22 -8.67 -12.10
C ASP A 113 14.08 -8.65 -10.83
N VAL A 114 15.40 -8.55 -10.97
CA VAL A 114 16.33 -8.46 -9.82
C VAL A 114 16.61 -7.01 -9.42
N LYS A 115 16.57 -6.08 -10.38
CA LYS A 115 17.02 -4.70 -10.18
C LYS A 115 15.85 -3.75 -9.95
N TRP A 116 16.04 -2.82 -9.03
CA TRP A 116 15.18 -1.67 -8.87
C TRP A 116 15.69 -0.52 -9.76
N THR A 117 14.76 0.22 -10.36
CA THR A 117 15.01 1.41 -11.15
C THR A 117 14.56 2.63 -10.35
N ASN A 118 15.49 3.55 -10.08
CA ASN A 118 15.13 4.82 -9.46
C ASN A 118 14.49 5.74 -10.50
N ILE A 119 13.35 6.33 -10.16
CA ILE A 119 12.75 7.37 -11.00
C ILE A 119 13.52 8.65 -10.72
N LYS A 120 14.38 9.01 -11.66
CA LYS A 120 15.10 10.27 -11.63
C LYS A 120 14.15 11.38 -12.00
N TRP A 121 14.08 12.39 -11.16
CA TRP A 121 13.36 13.62 -11.42
C TRP A 121 14.40 14.71 -11.69
N SER A 122 14.49 15.14 -12.95
CA SER A 122 15.59 16.00 -13.45
C SER A 122 15.40 17.50 -13.18
N ASP A 123 14.20 17.93 -12.81
CA ASP A 123 13.83 19.34 -12.99
C ASP A 123 13.92 20.18 -11.69
N TYR A 124 14.35 19.57 -10.58
CA TYR A 124 14.47 20.29 -9.30
C TYR A 124 15.91 20.82 -9.11
N GLN A 125 16.13 22.10 -9.46
CA GLN A 125 17.44 22.75 -9.39
C GLN A 125 17.99 22.99 -7.98
N SER A 126 17.23 22.70 -6.90
CA SER A 126 17.62 23.04 -5.52
C SER A 126 17.65 21.86 -4.53
N GLY A 127 17.80 20.63 -5.02
CA GLY A 127 17.89 19.42 -4.18
C GLY A 127 16.79 18.41 -4.45
N TYR A 128 17.06 17.15 -4.12
CA TYR A 128 16.21 16.00 -4.41
C TYR A 128 14.74 16.25 -4.05
N PRO A 129 13.77 16.01 -4.96
CA PRO A 129 12.36 16.09 -4.62
C PRO A 129 12.05 15.08 -3.53
N ARG A 130 11.36 15.55 -2.49
CA ARG A 130 10.99 14.70 -1.36
C ARG A 130 9.55 14.28 -1.52
N PHE A 131 9.32 13.11 -2.09
CA PHE A 131 7.97 12.55 -2.14
C PHE A 131 7.49 12.19 -0.73
N HIS A 132 6.29 12.62 -0.37
CA HIS A 132 5.72 12.31 0.94
C HIS A 132 4.87 11.05 0.94
N ASP A 133 4.22 10.75 -0.20
CA ASP A 133 3.35 9.58 -0.30
C ASP A 133 3.15 9.10 -1.73
N ILE A 134 2.70 7.84 -1.86
CA ILE A 134 2.32 7.19 -3.11
C ILE A 134 0.98 6.47 -2.97
N ILE A 135 0.17 6.40 -4.01
CA ILE A 135 -1.12 5.68 -4.00
C ILE A 135 -1.49 5.19 -5.40
N ILE A 136 -2.25 4.10 -5.48
CA ILE A 136 -2.97 3.74 -6.71
C ILE A 136 -4.37 4.32 -6.62
N HIS A 137 -4.74 5.15 -7.59
CA HIS A 137 -6.09 5.71 -7.72
C HIS A 137 -6.56 5.48 -9.16
N LYS A 138 -7.78 4.96 -9.33
CA LYS A 138 -8.36 4.66 -10.66
C LYS A 138 -7.42 3.87 -11.59
N GLY A 139 -6.65 2.93 -11.01
CA GLY A 139 -5.72 2.08 -11.77
C GLY A 139 -4.36 2.72 -12.09
N GLN A 140 -4.12 3.97 -11.69
CA GLN A 140 -2.94 4.75 -12.00
C GLN A 140 -2.15 5.05 -10.73
N LEU A 141 -0.82 5.04 -10.82
CA LEU A 141 0.06 5.46 -9.74
C LEU A 141 0.14 6.98 -9.66
N TYR A 142 -0.15 7.50 -8.47
CA TYR A 142 -0.01 8.88 -8.07
C TYR A 142 1.04 9.03 -6.98
N VAL A 143 1.76 10.14 -7.02
CA VAL A 143 2.85 10.50 -6.12
C VAL A 143 2.65 11.94 -5.70
N ILE A 144 2.81 12.24 -4.41
CA ILE A 144 2.74 13.62 -3.90
C ILE A 144 4.12 14.07 -3.40
N ASP A 145 4.54 15.25 -3.83
CA ASP A 145 5.77 15.87 -3.34
C ASP A 145 5.56 16.63 -2.01
N ASN A 146 6.63 17.26 -1.55
CA ASN A 146 6.64 18.03 -0.31
C ASN A 146 5.91 19.39 -0.41
N LEU A 147 5.74 19.93 -1.62
CA LEU A 147 4.90 21.12 -1.89
C LEU A 147 3.41 20.76 -1.97
N GLY A 148 3.10 19.47 -2.05
CA GLY A 148 1.75 18.95 -2.22
C GLY A 148 1.33 18.83 -3.68
N THR A 149 2.25 18.98 -4.63
CA THR A 149 2.00 18.71 -6.04
C THR A 149 1.82 17.21 -6.23
N ILE A 150 0.72 16.81 -6.85
CA ILE A 150 0.48 15.42 -7.22
C ILE A 150 0.94 15.23 -8.66
N PHE A 151 1.61 14.11 -8.91
CA PHE A 151 2.01 13.62 -10.21
C PHE A 151 1.40 12.26 -10.44
N TRP A 152 1.01 11.95 -11.68
CA TRP A 152 0.73 10.59 -12.10
C TRP A 152 1.89 10.05 -12.94
N MET A 153 2.10 8.74 -12.92
CA MET A 153 3.19 8.11 -13.65
C MET A 153 2.76 7.60 -15.03
N ASN A 154 3.40 8.04 -16.10
CA ASN A 154 3.18 7.41 -17.39
C ASN A 154 3.70 5.97 -17.38
N PRO A 155 2.83 4.96 -17.54
CA PRO A 155 3.25 3.55 -17.45
C PRO A 155 4.17 3.13 -18.59
N LEU A 156 4.17 3.85 -19.72
CA LEU A 156 5.02 3.55 -20.88
C LEU A 156 6.42 4.16 -20.75
N SER A 157 6.52 5.44 -20.36
CA SER A 157 7.81 6.13 -20.23
C SER A 157 8.41 6.08 -18.83
N THR A 158 7.64 5.67 -17.82
CA THR A 158 7.98 5.73 -16.38
C THR A 158 8.27 7.14 -15.86
N GLU A 159 7.90 8.16 -16.63
CA GLU A 159 8.02 9.56 -16.24
C GLU A 159 6.83 9.98 -15.38
N LEU A 160 7.07 10.97 -14.52
CA LEU A 160 6.04 11.57 -13.69
C LEU A 160 5.49 12.82 -14.40
N VAL A 161 4.19 12.89 -14.57
CA VAL A 161 3.47 13.99 -15.20
C VAL A 161 2.67 14.73 -14.14
N GLN A 162 2.82 16.06 -14.10
CA GLN A 162 2.13 16.89 -13.10
C GLN A 162 0.62 16.80 -13.28
N PHE A 163 -0.08 16.51 -12.19
CA PHE A 163 -1.54 16.39 -12.15
C PHE A 163 -2.21 17.60 -11.53
N THR A 164 -1.65 18.13 -10.43
CA THR A 164 -2.23 19.25 -9.69
C THR A 164 -1.29 20.44 -9.65
N GLN A 165 -1.84 21.61 -9.37
CA GLN A 165 -1.04 22.75 -8.93
C GLN A 165 -0.47 22.46 -7.53
N PRO A 166 0.70 23.03 -7.16
CA PRO A 166 1.25 22.88 -5.81
C PRO A 166 0.25 23.37 -4.75
N LEU A 167 0.12 22.62 -3.65
CA LEU A 167 -0.74 23.02 -2.53
C LEU A 167 -0.17 24.23 -1.78
N CYS A 168 1.16 24.38 -1.77
CA CYS A 168 1.90 25.46 -1.12
C CYS A 168 3.01 25.98 -2.04
N SER A 169 3.33 27.27 -1.94
CA SER A 169 4.40 27.92 -2.72
C SER A 169 5.81 27.57 -2.23
N SER A 170 5.95 27.01 -1.02
CA SER A 170 7.23 26.61 -0.44
C SER A 170 7.08 25.46 0.55
N TYR A 171 8.19 24.78 0.83
CA TYR A 171 8.21 23.69 1.81
C TYR A 171 7.97 24.24 3.22
N ASN A 172 6.93 23.73 3.87
CA ASN A 172 6.46 24.19 5.17
C ASN A 172 6.77 23.21 6.32
N GLY A 173 7.56 22.16 6.08
CA GLY A 173 7.85 21.12 7.08
C GLY A 173 6.73 20.10 7.29
N LYS A 174 5.56 20.28 6.67
CA LYS A 174 4.39 19.45 6.92
C LYS A 174 4.36 18.22 6.03
N THR A 175 4.08 17.08 6.64
CA THR A 175 3.91 15.80 5.94
C THR A 175 2.58 15.76 5.21
N LYS A 176 2.52 15.05 4.09
CA LYS A 176 1.33 14.96 3.25
C LYS A 176 1.05 13.49 2.94
N LYS A 177 -0.17 13.03 3.17
CA LYS A 177 -0.60 11.66 2.90
C LYS A 177 -1.81 11.66 1.98
N MET A 178 -1.84 10.75 1.02
CA MET A 178 -2.96 10.60 0.10
C MET A 178 -3.90 9.50 0.57
N VAL A 179 -5.20 9.74 0.42
CA VAL A 179 -6.26 8.80 0.76
C VAL A 179 -7.25 8.77 -0.40
N GLU A 180 -7.64 7.56 -0.80
CA GLU A 180 -8.77 7.37 -1.70
C GLU A 180 -10.01 7.08 -0.87
N PHE A 181 -11.09 7.81 -1.15
CA PHE A 181 -12.39 7.59 -0.53
C PHE A 181 -13.50 7.94 -1.52
N ASP A 182 -14.43 7.01 -1.72
CA ASP A 182 -15.57 7.17 -2.63
C ASP A 182 -15.15 7.55 -4.07
N GLY A 183 -14.09 6.91 -4.58
CA GLY A 183 -13.58 7.14 -5.92
C GLY A 183 -12.95 8.52 -6.12
N ARG A 184 -12.63 9.23 -5.03
CA ARG A 184 -12.04 10.56 -5.02
C ARG A 184 -10.75 10.57 -4.23
N LEU A 185 -9.82 11.43 -4.66
CA LEU A 185 -8.53 11.59 -4.02
C LEU A 185 -8.54 12.73 -2.99
N TYR A 186 -8.03 12.44 -1.81
CA TYR A 186 -7.85 13.37 -0.71
C TYR A 186 -6.39 13.44 -0.31
N VAL A 187 -5.98 14.59 0.23
CA VAL A 187 -4.67 14.82 0.84
C VAL A 187 -4.87 15.27 2.27
N VAL A 188 -4.21 14.57 3.20
CA VAL A 188 -4.11 14.95 4.60
C VAL A 188 -2.73 15.57 4.82
N GLU A 189 -2.71 16.88 5.05
CA GLU A 189 -1.51 17.61 5.49
C GLU A 189 -1.44 17.59 7.01
N MET A 190 -0.30 17.18 7.56
CA MET A 190 -0.08 17.07 9.00
C MET A 190 1.19 17.82 9.42
N ASP A 191 1.03 18.72 10.38
CA ASP A 191 2.10 19.39 11.10
C ASP A 191 2.20 18.78 12.50
N ILE A 192 3.14 17.85 12.68
CA ILE A 192 3.35 17.14 13.94
C ILE A 192 4.41 17.90 14.74
N LYS A 193 3.96 18.57 15.80
CA LYS A 193 4.82 19.31 16.73
C LYS A 193 5.15 18.41 17.92
N ARG A 194 6.44 18.21 18.17
CA ARG A 194 6.93 17.62 19.43
C ARG A 194 7.13 18.74 20.45
N LYS A 195 6.33 18.75 21.52
CA LYS A 195 6.51 19.65 22.67
C LYS A 195 7.10 18.87 23.84
N GLY A 196 8.25 19.28 24.37
CA GLY A 196 8.83 18.73 25.60
C GLY A 196 9.05 17.21 25.61
N CYS A 197 9.05 16.61 26.81
CA CYS A 197 9.22 15.15 27.01
C CYS A 197 8.33 14.33 26.07
N ALA A 198 8.86 13.20 25.59
CA ALA A 198 8.49 12.45 24.38
C ALA A 198 7.03 11.96 24.21
N LEU A 199 6.09 12.34 25.08
CA LEU A 199 4.73 11.79 25.14
C LEU A 199 3.63 12.76 24.68
N HIS A 200 3.91 14.05 24.43
CA HIS A 200 2.90 15.00 23.94
C HIS A 200 3.14 15.36 22.47
N LEU A 201 2.39 14.70 21.58
CA LEU A 201 2.35 14.98 20.15
C LEU A 201 1.11 15.82 19.86
N GLU A 202 1.32 17.06 19.42
CA GLU A 202 0.25 17.90 18.91
C GLU A 202 0.32 17.87 17.38
N ALA A 203 -0.80 17.55 16.71
CA ALA A 203 -0.88 17.50 15.26
C ALA A 203 -1.93 18.51 14.78
N ASP A 204 -1.51 19.49 13.97
CA ASP A 204 -2.44 20.28 13.16
C ASP A 204 -2.69 19.52 11.85
N ILE A 205 -3.95 19.16 11.61
CA ILE A 205 -4.36 18.30 10.50
C ILE A 205 -5.30 19.09 9.59
N LYS A 206 -4.98 19.12 8.30
CA LYS A 206 -5.83 19.70 7.27
C LYS A 206 -6.10 18.68 6.19
N VAL A 207 -7.36 18.62 5.76
CA VAL A 207 -7.79 17.69 4.72
C VAL A 207 -8.21 18.49 3.48
N TYR A 208 -7.71 18.06 2.34
CA TYR A 208 -7.98 18.64 1.04
C TYR A 208 -8.55 17.56 0.13
N LYS A 209 -9.60 17.88 -0.60
CA LYS A 209 -10.10 17.08 -1.70
C LYS A 209 -9.51 17.60 -3.00
N VAL A 210 -9.02 16.69 -3.85
CA VAL A 210 -8.47 17.05 -5.16
C VAL A 210 -9.62 17.32 -6.12
N ASN A 211 -9.60 18.47 -6.78
CA ASN A 211 -10.46 18.72 -7.94
C ASN A 211 -9.74 18.19 -9.19
N GLU A 212 -10.14 17.00 -9.64
CA GLU A 212 -9.50 16.31 -10.76
C GLU A 212 -9.67 17.05 -12.11
N GLU A 213 -10.68 17.91 -12.25
CA GLU A 213 -10.92 18.67 -13.49
C GLU A 213 -9.99 19.88 -13.62
N SER A 214 -9.77 20.60 -12.51
CA SER A 214 -8.95 21.81 -12.49
C SER A 214 -7.52 21.59 -12.00
N GLY A 215 -7.22 20.41 -11.43
CA GLY A 215 -5.96 20.18 -10.72
C GLY A 215 -5.81 21.02 -9.44
N GLY A 216 -6.93 21.52 -8.91
CA GLY A 216 -7.00 22.38 -7.72
C GLY A 216 -7.36 21.63 -6.43
N TRP A 217 -7.58 22.40 -5.36
CA TRP A 217 -7.79 21.89 -4.01
C TRP A 217 -9.04 22.48 -3.36
N GLU A 218 -9.86 21.61 -2.76
CA GLU A 218 -11.01 22.00 -1.95
C GLU A 218 -10.76 21.65 -0.48
N VAL A 219 -10.85 22.63 0.43
CA VAL A 219 -10.65 22.38 1.87
C VAL A 219 -11.85 21.63 2.44
N VAL A 220 -11.60 20.47 3.04
CA VAL A 220 -12.62 19.67 3.70
C VAL A 220 -12.65 20.03 5.18
N LYS A 221 -13.75 20.64 5.62
CA LYS A 221 -13.91 21.09 7.03
C LYS A 221 -14.45 19.99 7.95
N ASN A 222 -15.15 19.00 7.41
CA ASN A 222 -15.78 17.94 8.17
C ASN A 222 -15.83 16.65 7.33
N LEU A 223 -15.44 15.52 7.91
CA LEU A 223 -15.51 14.19 7.29
C LEU A 223 -16.82 13.46 7.60
N GLY A 224 -17.69 14.01 8.45
CA GLY A 224 -18.89 13.35 8.94
C GLY A 224 -18.51 12.12 9.78
N ASP A 225 -19.15 11.00 9.51
CA ASP A 225 -18.94 9.71 10.21
C ASP A 225 -17.80 8.89 9.60
N VAL A 226 -16.92 9.52 8.82
CA VAL A 226 -15.80 8.86 8.12
C VAL A 226 -14.49 9.13 8.84
N ALA A 227 -13.69 8.08 9.01
CA ALA A 227 -12.32 8.19 9.52
C ALA A 227 -11.31 7.78 8.43
N PHE A 228 -10.28 8.60 8.24
CA PHE A 228 -9.14 8.25 7.39
C PHE A 228 -8.05 7.58 8.22
N VAL A 229 -7.61 6.40 7.78
CA VAL A 229 -6.49 5.68 8.38
C VAL A 229 -5.26 5.92 7.51
N LEU A 230 -4.22 6.49 8.10
CA LEU A 230 -2.99 6.84 7.41
C LEU A 230 -1.91 5.78 7.69
N GLY A 231 -1.30 5.28 6.62
CA GLY A 231 -0.22 4.28 6.64
C GLY A 231 1.17 4.89 6.49
#